data_AF-A0A7S0W7Z1-F1
#
_entry.id   AF-A0A7S0W7Z1-F1
#
_cell.length_a   1.000
_cell.length_b   1.000
_cell.length_c   1.000
_cell.angle_alpha   90.00
_cell.angle_beta   90.00
_cell.angle_gamma   90.00
#
_symmetry.space_group_name_H-M   'P 1'
#
loop_
_entity.id
_entity.type
_entity.pdbx_description
1 polymer ?
#
loop_
_entity_poly.entity_id
_entity_poly.type
_entity_poly.pdbx_seq_one_letter_code
_entity_poly.pdbx_strand_id
1 'polypeptide(L)'
;HGDVFRPPKMAGWLAVCIGTGVQLAISCCFLMLFACLGFLSPANRGALMQAMLFIFVFMGIFGGFTSARFFRMFKGNRWRSNALWTAMLFPGISFSIFFVLNILIWGQKSSGAVPFGTLFALLLMWLGISAPLTLVGAFFGYRKQPMENPTRVNQIPRQVPAQPWFVNFWVNLVVCGLLPFGAVFVEVFYVLSSIWLHQFYYLFGFLFLVLVILVELLFLVLVI
;
A
#
# COMPACT_ATOMS: atom_id res chain seq x y z
N HIS A 1 20.68 -3.98 20.92
CA HIS A 1 19.48 -4.75 20.54
C HIS A 1 18.18 -4.14 21.07
N GLY A 2 17.97 -3.98 22.38
CA GLY A 2 16.69 -3.45 22.92
C GLY A 2 16.26 -2.06 22.42
N ASP A 3 17.19 -1.17 22.06
CA ASP A 3 16.85 0.19 21.60
C ASP A 3 16.14 0.22 20.23
N VAL A 4 16.21 -0.84 19.41
CA VAL A 4 15.52 -0.96 18.11
C VAL A 4 14.00 -1.01 18.30
N PHE A 5 13.52 -1.51 19.44
CA PHE A 5 12.10 -1.65 19.75
C PHE A 5 11.50 -0.40 20.42
N ARG A 6 12.26 0.70 20.52
CA ARG A 6 11.74 1.97 21.04
C ARG A 6 10.72 2.54 20.04
N PRO A 7 9.55 3.02 20.49
CA PRO A 7 8.56 3.59 19.59
C PRO A 7 9.17 4.78 18.83
N PRO A 8 8.98 4.87 17.50
CA PRO A 8 9.51 5.96 16.71
C PRO A 8 8.78 7.28 17.01
N LYS A 9 9.45 8.41 16.76
CA LYS A 9 8.88 9.76 16.99
C LYS A 9 7.53 9.96 16.26
N MET A 10 7.39 9.36 15.08
CA MET A 10 6.20 9.45 14.23
C MET A 10 5.48 8.09 14.10
N ALA A 11 5.23 7.42 15.23
CA ALA A 11 4.60 6.11 15.28
C ALA A 11 3.22 6.02 14.59
N GLY A 12 2.40 7.07 14.65
CA GLY A 12 1.11 7.11 13.96
C GLY A 12 1.25 7.06 12.45
N TRP A 13 2.09 7.94 11.89
CA TRP A 13 2.34 7.98 10.44
C TRP A 13 2.94 6.67 9.93
N LEU A 14 3.89 6.10 10.67
CA LEU A 14 4.47 4.81 10.30
C LEU A 14 3.42 3.70 10.31
N ALA A 15 2.56 3.64 11.34
CA ALA A 15 1.50 2.66 11.42
C ALA A 15 0.49 2.79 10.25
N VAL A 16 0.13 4.03 9.89
CA VAL A 16 -0.71 4.32 8.72
C VAL A 16 -0.05 3.81 7.43
N CYS A 17 1.22 4.12 7.19
CA CYS A 17 1.95 3.66 6.02
C CYS A 17 2.05 2.12 5.95
N ILE A 18 2.32 1.45 7.07
CA ILE A 18 2.37 -0.01 7.14
C ILE A 18 1.00 -0.60 6.81
N GLY A 19 -0.07 -0.08 7.38
CA GLY A 19 -1.43 -0.56 7.12
C GLY A 19 -1.83 -0.43 5.66
N THR A 20 -1.60 0.74 5.06
CA THR A 20 -1.88 0.94 3.63
C THR A 20 -0.98 0.06 2.75
N GLY A 21 0.29 -0.13 3.12
CA GLY A 21 1.19 -1.04 2.42
C GLY A 21 0.68 -2.48 2.41
N VAL A 22 0.21 -3.00 3.56
CA VAL A 22 -0.40 -4.34 3.64
C VAL A 22 -1.68 -4.43 2.82
N GLN A 23 -2.54 -3.40 2.88
CA GLN A 23 -3.76 -3.35 2.06
C GLN A 23 -3.44 -3.44 0.57
N LEU A 24 -2.44 -2.68 0.09
CA LEU A 24 -2.00 -2.70 -1.30
C LEU A 24 -1.39 -4.05 -1.69
N ALA A 25 -0.51 -4.61 -0.85
CA ALA A 25 0.13 -5.90 -1.12
C ALA A 25 -0.89 -7.03 -1.23
N ILE A 26 -1.84 -7.11 -0.30
CA ILE A 26 -2.92 -8.10 -0.35
C ILE A 26 -3.81 -7.87 -1.58
N SER A 27 -4.18 -6.62 -1.87
CA SER A 27 -5.00 -6.29 -3.05
C SER A 27 -4.32 -6.71 -4.35
N CYS A 28 -3.02 -6.45 -4.48
CA CYS A 28 -2.23 -6.84 -5.64
C CYS A 28 -2.15 -8.37 -5.77
N CYS A 29 -1.90 -9.08 -4.67
CA CYS A 29 -1.87 -10.53 -4.66
C CYS A 29 -3.22 -11.13 -5.11
N PHE A 30 -4.33 -10.69 -4.54
CA PHE A 30 -5.67 -11.16 -4.93
C PHE A 30 -6.00 -10.84 -6.39
N LEU A 31 -5.70 -9.62 -6.85
CA LEU A 31 -5.93 -9.22 -8.25
C LEU A 31 -5.15 -10.12 -9.21
N MET A 32 -3.88 -10.37 -8.91
CA MET A 32 -3.02 -11.23 -9.72
C MET A 32 -3.50 -12.68 -9.74
N LEU A 33 -3.94 -13.22 -8.61
CA LEU A 33 -4.52 -14.56 -8.56
C LEU A 33 -5.77 -14.68 -9.45
N PHE A 34 -6.71 -13.73 -9.37
CA PHE A 34 -7.90 -13.73 -10.23
C PHE A 34 -7.58 -13.51 -11.71
N ALA A 35 -6.57 -12.69 -12.01
CA ALA A 35 -6.09 -12.50 -13.39
C ALA A 35 -5.45 -13.78 -13.95
N CYS A 36 -4.60 -14.47 -13.18
CA CYS A 36 -3.95 -15.72 -13.60
C CYS A 36 -4.94 -16.88 -13.78
N LEU A 37 -5.99 -16.96 -12.95
CA LEU A 37 -7.04 -17.97 -13.10
C LEU A 37 -7.97 -17.70 -14.31
N GLY A 38 -7.78 -16.59 -15.02
CA GLY A 38 -8.58 -16.23 -16.21
C GLY A 38 -9.93 -15.58 -15.90
N PHE A 39 -10.25 -15.31 -14.62
CA PHE A 39 -11.49 -14.63 -14.24
C PHE A 39 -11.50 -13.16 -14.66
N LEU A 40 -10.32 -12.53 -14.76
CA LEU A 40 -10.14 -11.15 -15.20
C LEU A 40 -9.36 -11.13 -16.52
N SER A 41 -10.09 -11.14 -17.64
CA SER A 41 -9.46 -11.08 -18.97
C SER A 41 -8.91 -9.68 -19.27
N PRO A 42 -7.67 -9.56 -19.78
CA PRO A 42 -7.08 -8.28 -20.19
C PRO A 42 -7.88 -7.58 -21.30
N ALA A 43 -8.66 -8.35 -22.06
CA ALA A 43 -9.54 -7.86 -23.12
C ALA A 43 -10.62 -6.90 -22.58
N ASN A 44 -11.01 -7.06 -21.30
CA ASN A 44 -11.97 -6.19 -20.64
C ASN A 44 -11.28 -5.28 -19.61
N ARG A 45 -10.57 -4.27 -20.11
CA ARG A 45 -9.86 -3.27 -19.28
C ARG A 45 -10.76 -2.63 -18.22
N GLY A 46 -12.03 -2.39 -18.55
CA GLY A 46 -13.01 -1.83 -17.61
C GLY A 46 -13.29 -2.75 -16.42
N ALA A 47 -13.48 -4.06 -16.66
CA ALA A 47 -13.69 -5.02 -15.59
C ALA A 47 -12.46 -5.16 -14.69
N LEU A 48 -11.24 -5.11 -15.25
CA LEU A 48 -10.01 -5.13 -14.46
C LEU A 48 -9.93 -3.91 -13.53
N MET A 49 -10.18 -2.70 -14.04
CA MET A 49 -10.17 -1.47 -13.23
C MET A 49 -11.24 -1.50 -12.12
N GLN A 50 -12.43 -2.00 -12.40
CA GLN A 50 -13.49 -2.14 -11.40
C GLN A 50 -13.10 -3.18 -10.33
N ALA A 51 -12.57 -4.34 -10.73
CA ALA A 51 -12.10 -5.36 -9.81
C ALA A 51 -10.99 -4.83 -8.89
N MET A 52 -10.03 -4.07 -9.42
CA MET A 52 -8.99 -3.41 -8.62
C MET A 52 -9.59 -2.52 -7.53
N LEU A 53 -10.57 -1.69 -7.88
CA LEU A 53 -11.24 -0.81 -6.92
C LEU A 53 -12.01 -1.59 -5.85
N PHE A 54 -12.80 -2.59 -6.24
CA PHE A 54 -13.56 -3.41 -5.30
C PHE A 54 -12.64 -4.18 -4.34
N ILE A 55 -11.63 -4.87 -4.87
CA ILE A 55 -10.66 -5.60 -4.05
C ILE A 55 -9.99 -4.63 -3.07
N PHE A 56 -9.51 -3.47 -3.54
CA PHE A 56 -8.89 -2.47 -2.67
C PHE A 56 -9.80 -2.01 -1.54
N VAL A 57 -11.08 -1.75 -1.83
CA VAL A 57 -12.09 -1.33 -0.84
C VAL A 57 -12.29 -2.38 0.24
N PHE A 58 -12.45 -3.66 -0.15
CA PHE A 58 -12.64 -4.76 0.80
C PHE A 58 -11.37 -5.07 1.62
N MET A 59 -10.20 -4.92 1.02
CA MET A 59 -8.93 -5.11 1.74
C MET A 59 -8.64 -4.03 2.78
N GLY A 60 -9.45 -2.95 2.84
CA GLY A 60 -9.38 -1.93 3.89
C GLY A 60 -9.46 -2.50 5.31
N ILE A 61 -10.17 -3.62 5.52
CA ILE A 61 -10.22 -4.29 6.83
C ILE A 61 -8.83 -4.74 7.30
N PHE A 62 -8.02 -5.30 6.41
CA PHE A 62 -6.67 -5.77 6.72
C PHE A 62 -5.71 -4.59 6.93
N GLY A 63 -5.86 -3.52 6.14
CA GLY A 63 -5.09 -2.29 6.32
C GLY A 63 -5.36 -1.61 7.66
N GLY A 64 -6.63 -1.47 8.03
CA GLY A 64 -7.04 -0.95 9.34
C GLY A 64 -6.56 -1.83 10.49
N PHE A 65 -6.71 -3.15 10.36
CA PHE A 65 -6.27 -4.11 11.36
C PHE A 65 -4.77 -4.02 11.63
N THR A 66 -3.94 -4.07 10.59
CA THR A 66 -2.49 -4.02 10.71
C THR A 66 -2.01 -2.67 11.22
N SER A 67 -2.53 -1.56 10.69
CA SER A 67 -2.23 -0.21 11.20
C SER A 67 -2.50 -0.09 12.71
N ALA A 68 -3.67 -0.52 13.17
CA ALA A 68 -4.01 -0.43 14.59
C ALA A 68 -3.17 -1.36 15.49
N ARG A 69 -2.75 -2.52 14.99
CA ARG A 69 -1.85 -3.45 15.69
C ARG A 69 -0.48 -2.83 15.93
N PHE A 70 0.12 -2.28 14.87
CA PHE A 70 1.42 -1.60 14.97
C PHE A 70 1.33 -0.32 15.80
N PHE A 71 0.24 0.45 15.65
CA PHE A 71 0.02 1.64 16.47
C PHE A 71 -0.04 1.30 17.98
N ARG A 72 -0.69 0.19 18.33
CA ARG A 72 -0.72 -0.30 19.71
C ARG A 72 0.64 -0.81 20.18
N MET A 73 1.40 -1.50 19.33
CA MET A 73 2.78 -1.92 19.62
C MET A 73 3.67 -0.72 19.95
N PHE A 74 3.49 0.41 19.26
CA PHE A 74 4.19 1.66 19.54
C PHE A 74 3.63 2.47 20.72
N LYS A 75 2.76 1.87 21.54
CA LYS A 75 2.12 2.50 22.72
C LYS A 75 1.23 3.71 22.38
N GLY A 76 0.70 3.77 21.16
CA GLY A 76 -0.25 4.81 20.75
C GLY A 76 -1.65 4.57 21.34
N ASN A 77 -2.22 5.60 21.99
CA ASN A 77 -3.54 5.48 22.66
C ASN A 77 -4.73 5.94 21.79
N ARG A 78 -4.49 6.85 20.83
CA ARG A 78 -5.52 7.49 19.99
C ARG A 78 -5.86 6.67 18.74
N TRP A 79 -6.28 5.42 18.92
CA TRP A 79 -6.50 4.47 17.82
C TRP A 79 -7.55 4.93 16.80
N ARG A 80 -8.61 5.63 17.24
CA ARG A 80 -9.67 6.16 16.34
C ARG A 80 -9.10 7.18 15.36
N SER A 81 -8.24 8.09 15.83
CA SER A 81 -7.58 9.06 14.96
C SER A 81 -6.62 8.37 13.99
N ASN A 82 -5.84 7.39 14.45
CA ASN A 82 -4.96 6.61 13.58
C ASN A 82 -5.74 5.85 12.49
N ALA A 83 -6.88 5.26 12.85
CA ALA A 83 -7.75 4.56 11.90
C ALA A 83 -8.36 5.51 10.85
N LEU A 84 -8.79 6.70 11.27
CA LEU A 84 -9.27 7.74 10.35
C LEU A 84 -8.16 8.19 9.38
N TRP A 85 -6.95 8.43 9.87
CA TRP A 85 -5.81 8.76 9.00
C TRP A 85 -5.49 7.61 8.04
N THR A 86 -5.59 6.35 8.47
CA THR A 86 -5.37 5.19 7.60
C THR A 86 -6.41 5.13 6.46
N ALA A 87 -7.67 5.43 6.77
CA ALA A 87 -8.76 5.42 5.80
C ALA A 87 -8.73 6.63 4.84
N MET A 88 -8.21 7.78 5.29
CA MET A 88 -8.33 9.04 4.56
C MET A 88 -7.07 9.48 3.82
N LEU A 89 -5.87 9.21 4.35
CA LEU A 89 -4.65 9.85 3.87
C LEU A 89 -4.34 9.48 2.41
N PHE A 90 -4.07 8.20 2.14
CA PHE A 90 -3.67 7.76 0.80
C PHE A 90 -4.83 7.80 -0.20
N PRO A 91 -6.03 7.28 0.10
CA PRO A 91 -7.16 7.39 -0.83
C PRO A 91 -7.55 8.85 -1.10
N GLY A 92 -7.45 9.73 -0.11
CA GLY A 92 -7.73 11.15 -0.25
C GLY A 92 -6.74 11.87 -1.15
N ILE A 93 -5.44 11.63 -0.97
CA ILE A 93 -4.41 12.17 -1.88
C ILE A 93 -4.66 11.70 -3.32
N SER A 94 -4.89 10.40 -3.51
CA SER A 94 -5.17 9.83 -4.84
C SER A 94 -6.44 10.41 -5.46
N PHE A 95 -7.52 10.55 -4.68
CA PHE A 95 -8.77 11.15 -5.16
C PHE A 95 -8.60 12.63 -5.49
N SER A 96 -7.85 13.41 -4.69
CA SER A 96 -7.58 14.81 -4.98
C SER A 96 -6.80 14.99 -6.29
N ILE A 97 -5.74 14.20 -6.51
CA ILE A 97 -4.98 14.23 -7.77
C ILE A 97 -5.89 13.87 -8.94
N PHE A 98 -6.64 12.77 -8.82
CA PHE A 98 -7.58 12.32 -9.85
C PHE A 98 -8.64 13.37 -10.16
N PHE A 99 -9.20 14.03 -9.14
CA PHE A 99 -10.23 15.06 -9.27
C PHE A 99 -9.70 16.30 -9.99
N VAL A 100 -8.50 16.78 -9.64
CA VAL A 100 -7.86 17.91 -10.33
C VAL A 100 -7.61 17.58 -11.80
N LEU A 101 -7.05 16.39 -12.09
CA LEU A 101 -6.85 15.94 -13.46
C LEU A 101 -8.17 15.84 -14.22
N ASN A 102 -9.23 15.33 -13.58
CA ASN A 102 -10.55 15.22 -14.19
C ASN A 102 -11.16 16.58 -14.55
N ILE A 103 -10.99 17.61 -13.69
CA ILE A 103 -11.41 18.99 -13.99
C ILE A 103 -10.69 19.52 -15.24
N LEU A 104 -9.38 19.29 -15.37
CA LEU A 104 -8.62 19.72 -16.55
C LEU A 104 -9.14 19.04 -17.83
N ILE A 105 -9.47 17.76 -17.76
CA ILE A 105 -10.01 16.98 -18.89
C ILE A 105 -11.42 17.47 -19.26
N TRP A 106 -12.26 17.81 -18.27
CA TRP A 106 -13.56 18.46 -18.52
C TRP A 106 -13.42 19.80 -19.22
N GLY A 107 -12.43 20.62 -18.84
CA GLY A 107 -12.14 21.89 -19.51
C GLY A 107 -11.83 21.73 -21.00
N GLN A 108 -11.19 20.61 -21.38
CA GLN A 108 -10.88 20.26 -22.77
C GLN A 108 -12.06 19.59 -23.50
N LYS A 109 -13.23 19.44 -22.86
CA LYS A 109 -14.41 18.73 -23.41
C LYS A 109 -14.09 17.32 -23.94
N SER A 110 -13.09 16.67 -23.34
CA SER A 110 -12.65 15.34 -23.78
C SER A 110 -13.65 14.27 -23.35
N SER A 111 -13.90 13.30 -24.23
CA SER A 111 -14.75 12.12 -23.96
C SER A 111 -14.17 11.18 -22.90
N GLY A 112 -12.88 11.34 -22.55
CA GLY A 112 -12.23 10.61 -21.46
C GLY A 112 -12.56 11.16 -20.06
N ALA A 113 -13.36 12.22 -19.96
CA ALA A 113 -13.71 12.79 -18.68
C ALA A 113 -14.73 11.92 -17.94
N VAL A 114 -14.37 11.50 -16.72
CA VAL A 114 -15.24 10.72 -15.85
C VAL A 114 -16.46 11.57 -15.43
N PRO A 115 -17.70 11.11 -15.66
CA PRO A 115 -18.89 11.92 -15.37
C PRO A 115 -19.11 12.12 -13.86
N PHE A 116 -19.91 13.14 -13.51
CA PHE A 116 -20.17 13.49 -12.11
C PHE A 116 -20.78 12.32 -11.31
N GLY A 117 -21.69 11.54 -11.91
CA GLY A 117 -22.30 10.39 -11.25
C GLY A 117 -21.28 9.34 -10.80
N THR A 118 -20.27 9.06 -11.62
CA THR A 118 -19.19 8.14 -11.25
C THR A 118 -18.26 8.71 -10.18
N LEU A 119 -17.99 10.02 -10.18
CA LEU A 119 -17.24 10.67 -9.08
C LEU A 119 -17.98 10.53 -7.74
N PHE A 120 -19.29 10.77 -7.76
CA PHE A 120 -20.14 10.61 -6.58
C PHE A 120 -20.19 9.16 -6.10
N ALA A 121 -20.30 8.19 -7.02
CA ALA A 121 -20.25 6.76 -6.69
C ALA A 121 -18.92 6.35 -6.06
N LEU A 122 -17.78 6.83 -6.58
CA LEU A 122 -16.46 6.59 -6.00
C LEU A 122 -16.34 7.17 -4.58
N LEU A 123 -16.88 8.37 -4.36
CA LEU A 123 -16.89 9.01 -3.04
C LEU A 123 -17.77 8.24 -2.04
N LEU A 124 -18.96 7.78 -2.46
CA LEU A 124 -19.81 6.92 -1.64
C LEU A 124 -19.17 5.57 -1.33
N MET A 125 -18.50 4.96 -2.31
CA MET A 125 -17.79 3.70 -2.09
C MET A 125 -16.62 3.88 -1.11
N TRP A 126 -15.89 5.00 -1.21
CA TRP A 126 -14.79 5.31 -0.30
C TRP A 126 -15.29 5.60 1.12
N LEU A 127 -16.20 6.56 1.30
CA LEU A 127 -16.67 6.99 2.62
C LEU A 127 -17.71 6.05 3.23
N GLY A 128 -18.54 5.41 2.40
CA GLY A 128 -19.62 4.53 2.83
C GLY A 128 -19.23 3.07 3.01
N ILE A 129 -18.16 2.60 2.35
CA ILE A 129 -17.70 1.21 2.45
C ILE A 129 -16.26 1.13 2.95
N SER A 130 -15.28 1.70 2.22
CA SER A 130 -13.86 1.51 2.55
C SER A 130 -13.47 2.09 3.91
N ALA A 131 -13.90 3.31 4.22
CA ALA A 131 -13.61 3.98 5.48
C ALA A 131 -14.20 3.24 6.71
N PRO A 132 -15.49 2.85 6.74
CA PRO A 132 -16.02 2.08 7.85
C PRO A 132 -15.37 0.69 7.95
N LEU A 133 -15.08 0.03 6.84
CA LEU A 133 -14.40 -1.28 6.86
C LEU A 133 -12.99 -1.19 7.47
N THR A 134 -12.27 -0.12 7.16
CA THR A 134 -10.96 0.20 7.75
C THR A 134 -11.08 0.48 9.25
N LEU A 135 -12.11 1.21 9.69
CA LEU A 135 -12.39 1.45 11.10
C LEU A 135 -12.73 0.16 11.86
N VAL A 136 -13.53 -0.72 11.26
CA VAL A 136 -13.86 -2.04 11.82
C VAL A 136 -12.60 -2.90 11.96
N GLY A 137 -11.77 -2.95 10.92
CA GLY A 137 -10.47 -3.62 10.97
C GLY A 137 -9.58 -3.08 12.10
N ALA A 138 -9.49 -1.76 12.20
CA ALA A 138 -8.71 -1.08 13.24
C ALA A 138 -9.24 -1.35 14.65
N PHE A 139 -10.55 -1.43 14.83
CA PHE A 139 -11.18 -1.76 16.11
C PHE A 139 -10.78 -3.17 16.58
N PHE A 140 -10.84 -4.17 15.71
CA PHE A 140 -10.39 -5.52 16.03
C PHE A 140 -8.87 -5.59 16.24
N GLY A 141 -8.09 -4.88 15.41
CA GLY A 141 -6.63 -4.82 15.52
C GLY A 141 -6.17 -4.22 16.84
N TYR A 142 -6.78 -3.12 17.26
CA TYR A 142 -6.45 -2.44 18.52
C TYR A 142 -6.86 -3.24 19.75
N ARG A 143 -7.85 -4.13 19.68
CA ARG A 143 -8.26 -4.97 20.82
C ARG A 143 -7.36 -6.18 21.05
N LYS A 144 -6.62 -6.65 20.03
CA LYS A 144 -5.67 -7.76 20.20
C LYS A 144 -4.44 -7.36 21.02
N GLN A 145 -3.91 -8.28 21.82
CA GLN A 145 -2.75 -8.05 22.69
C GLN A 145 -1.53 -7.52 21.91
N PRO A 146 -0.87 -6.43 22.34
CA PRO A 146 0.26 -5.85 21.62
C PRO A 146 1.31 -6.91 21.25
N MET A 147 1.96 -6.76 20.10
CA MET A 147 3.09 -7.63 19.75
C MET A 147 4.18 -7.45 20.80
N GLU A 148 4.63 -8.56 21.39
CA GLU A 148 5.67 -8.55 22.41
C GLU A 148 7.03 -8.39 21.74
N ASN A 149 7.85 -7.47 22.27
CA ASN A 149 9.22 -7.32 21.80
C ASN A 149 10.08 -8.41 22.44
N PRO A 150 10.98 -9.06 21.69
CA PRO A 150 11.83 -10.14 22.20
C PRO A 150 12.80 -9.65 23.29
N THR A 151 13.04 -8.34 23.38
CA THR A 151 13.88 -7.72 24.41
C THR A 151 13.22 -6.48 24.99
N ARG A 152 13.43 -6.24 26.28
CA ARG A 152 13.01 -5.01 26.94
C ARG A 152 13.90 -3.84 26.49
N VAL A 153 13.27 -2.69 26.28
CA VAL A 153 13.96 -1.45 25.91
C VAL A 153 14.62 -0.85 27.15
N ASN A 154 15.88 -0.40 27.04
CA ASN A 154 16.56 0.32 28.11
C ASN A 154 15.89 1.69 28.33
N GLN A 155 15.84 2.17 29.58
CA GLN A 155 15.26 3.48 29.89
C GLN A 155 16.06 4.61 29.24
N ILE A 156 17.39 4.54 29.32
CA ILE A 156 18.30 5.51 28.72
C ILE A 156 18.72 5.02 27.32
N PRO A 157 18.49 5.82 26.26
CA PRO A 157 18.94 5.47 24.92
C PRO A 157 20.46 5.45 24.88
N ARG A 158 21.04 4.37 24.35
CA ARG A 158 22.50 4.30 24.17
C ARG A 158 22.94 5.30 23.10
N GLN A 159 24.14 5.85 23.26
CA GLN A 159 24.77 6.65 22.21
C GLN A 159 25.03 5.75 20.99
N VAL A 160 24.60 6.19 19.81
CA VAL A 160 24.82 5.48 18.55
C VAL A 160 26.26 5.75 18.11
N PRO A 161 27.12 4.71 17.94
CA PRO A 161 28.48 4.92 17.47
C PRO A 161 28.47 5.48 16.04
N ALA A 162 29.53 6.19 15.67
CA ALA A 162 29.71 6.68 14.30
C ALA A 162 29.63 5.50 13.32
N GLN A 163 28.63 5.53 12.43
CA GLN A 163 28.41 4.46 11.47
C GLN A 163 29.40 4.60 10.30
N PRO A 164 29.91 3.49 9.74
CA PRO A 164 30.67 3.52 8.49
C PRO A 164 29.83 4.15 7.37
N TRP A 165 30.50 4.76 6.39
CA TRP A 165 29.83 5.50 5.31
C TRP A 165 28.82 4.64 4.51
N PHE A 166 29.08 3.34 4.36
CA PHE A 166 28.21 2.40 3.63
C PHE A 166 26.95 1.98 4.39
N VAL A 167 26.90 2.15 5.73
CA VAL A 167 25.71 1.85 6.55
C VAL A 167 24.79 3.07 6.67
N ASN A 168 25.12 4.17 5.98
CA ASN A 168 24.30 5.37 5.96
C ASN A 168 22.93 5.07 5.34
N PHE A 169 21.88 5.63 5.93
CA PHE A 169 20.49 5.51 5.47
C PHE A 169 20.34 5.73 3.96
N TRP A 170 20.97 6.76 3.41
CA TRP A 170 20.84 7.08 1.98
C TRP A 170 21.50 6.06 1.06
N VAL A 171 22.67 5.53 1.46
CA VAL A 171 23.38 4.50 0.69
C VAL A 171 22.60 3.20 0.73
N ASN A 172 22.15 2.79 1.91
CA ASN A 172 21.31 1.59 2.08
C ASN A 172 19.98 1.71 1.33
N LEU A 173 19.33 2.87 1.35
CA LEU A 173 18.08 3.08 0.64
C LEU A 173 18.25 2.87 -0.88
N VAL A 174 19.33 3.38 -1.47
CA VAL A 174 19.61 3.23 -2.91
C VAL A 174 19.99 1.79 -3.24
N VAL A 175 20.91 1.18 -2.49
CA VAL A 175 21.39 -0.18 -2.78
C VAL A 175 20.26 -1.21 -2.60
N CYS A 176 19.53 -1.14 -1.47
CA CYS A 176 18.42 -2.05 -1.20
C CYS A 176 17.22 -1.78 -2.11
N GLY A 177 17.03 -0.54 -2.61
CA GLY A 177 15.96 -0.18 -3.53
C GLY A 177 16.25 -0.57 -4.99
N LEU A 178 17.52 -0.61 -5.40
CA LEU A 178 17.90 -0.93 -6.77
C LEU A 178 17.57 -2.38 -7.14
N LEU A 179 17.72 -3.31 -6.20
CA LEU A 179 17.40 -4.74 -6.38
C LEU A 179 15.92 -4.98 -6.73
N PRO A 180 14.93 -4.57 -5.89
CA PRO A 180 13.52 -4.74 -6.22
C PRO A 180 13.10 -3.89 -7.42
N PHE A 181 13.73 -2.73 -7.66
CA PHE A 181 13.50 -1.95 -8.87
C PHE A 181 13.91 -2.72 -10.13
N GLY A 182 15.12 -3.30 -10.15
CA GLY A 182 15.61 -4.08 -11.28
C GLY A 182 14.74 -5.29 -11.58
N ALA A 183 14.24 -5.97 -10.54
CA ALA A 183 13.34 -7.12 -10.70
C ALA A 183 12.02 -6.79 -11.40
N VAL A 184 11.48 -5.58 -11.17
CA VAL A 184 10.17 -5.15 -11.70
C VAL A 184 10.33 -4.28 -12.96
N PHE A 185 11.52 -3.73 -13.23
CA PHE A 185 11.78 -2.75 -14.28
C PHE A 185 11.29 -3.19 -15.67
N VAL A 186 11.62 -4.43 -16.06
CA VAL A 186 11.22 -4.99 -17.36
C VAL A 186 9.70 -5.06 -17.49
N GLU A 187 9.01 -5.40 -16.40
CA GLU A 187 7.55 -5.47 -16.38
C GLU A 187 6.89 -4.08 -16.44
N VAL A 188 7.41 -3.11 -15.69
CA VAL A 188 6.93 -1.73 -15.78
C VAL A 188 7.06 -1.22 -17.22
N PHE A 189 8.18 -1.53 -17.88
CA PHE A 189 8.39 -1.16 -19.28
C PHE A 189 7.36 -1.81 -20.23
N TYR A 190 7.08 -3.10 -20.09
CA TYR A 190 6.09 -3.79 -20.92
C TYR A 190 4.65 -3.31 -20.66
N VAL A 191 4.29 -3.08 -19.39
CA VAL A 191 2.97 -2.55 -19.02
C VAL A 191 2.80 -1.14 -19.58
N LEU A 192 3.78 -0.26 -19.39
CA LEU A 192 3.72 1.12 -19.90
C LEU A 192 3.66 1.15 -21.43
N SER A 193 4.46 0.32 -22.10
CA SER A 193 4.44 0.19 -23.57
C SER A 193 3.10 -0.32 -24.06
N SER A 194 2.48 -1.27 -23.35
CA SER A 194 1.15 -1.79 -23.68
C SER A 194 0.07 -0.71 -23.53
N ILE A 195 0.15 0.13 -22.49
CA ILE A 195 -0.75 1.27 -22.29
C ILE A 195 -0.59 2.29 -23.42
N TRP A 196 0.66 2.63 -23.79
CA TRP A 196 0.96 3.63 -24.79
C TRP A 196 0.60 3.19 -26.21
N LEU A 197 0.84 1.93 -26.55
CA LEU A 197 0.49 1.33 -27.85
C LEU A 197 -0.96 0.83 -27.91
N HIS A 198 -1.74 1.04 -26.85
CA HIS A 198 -3.09 0.51 -26.66
C HIS A 198 -3.22 -1.01 -26.93
N GLN A 199 -2.15 -1.78 -26.73
CA GLN A 199 -2.14 -3.24 -26.87
C GLN A 199 -2.58 -3.94 -25.58
N PHE A 200 -3.00 -5.19 -25.69
CA PHE A 200 -3.33 -6.00 -24.51
C PHE A 200 -2.06 -6.63 -23.94
N TYR A 201 -1.85 -6.46 -22.64
CA TYR A 201 -0.79 -7.17 -21.93
C TYR A 201 -1.30 -8.58 -21.60
N TYR A 202 -0.75 -9.59 -22.28
CA TYR A 202 -1.18 -10.99 -22.15
C TYR A 202 -0.36 -11.79 -21.11
N LEU A 203 0.75 -11.25 -20.63
CA LEU A 203 1.74 -11.96 -19.81
C LEU A 203 1.44 -11.90 -18.30
N PHE A 204 0.17 -11.95 -17.88
CA PHE A 204 -0.19 -11.89 -16.44
C PHE A 204 0.44 -13.00 -15.60
N GLY A 205 0.63 -14.20 -16.17
CA GLY A 205 1.36 -15.28 -15.50
C GLY A 205 2.83 -14.95 -15.25
N PHE A 206 3.48 -14.22 -16.17
CA PHE A 206 4.84 -13.74 -15.98
C PHE A 206 4.91 -12.63 -14.92
N LEU A 207 3.97 -11.67 -14.97
CA LEU A 207 3.84 -10.65 -13.93
C LEU A 207 3.64 -11.25 -12.53
N PHE A 208 2.93 -12.37 -12.42
CA PHE A 208 2.78 -13.09 -11.15
C PHE A 208 4.09 -13.71 -10.68
N LEU A 209 4.87 -14.32 -11.58
CA LEU A 209 6.20 -14.84 -11.25
C LEU A 209 7.13 -13.72 -10.77
N VAL A 210 7.10 -12.56 -11.42
CA VAL A 210 7.88 -11.38 -11.00
C VAL A 210 7.45 -10.89 -9.62
N LEU A 211 6.15 -10.93 -9.30
CA LEU A 211 5.66 -10.62 -7.95
C LEU A 211 6.20 -11.60 -6.90
N VAL A 212 6.26 -12.91 -7.20
CA VAL A 212 6.85 -13.90 -6.29
C VAL A 212 8.34 -13.61 -6.08
N ILE A 213 9.09 -13.39 -7.16
CA ILE A 213 10.52 -13.03 -7.08
C ILE A 213 10.72 -11.76 -6.25
N LEU A 214 9.87 -10.74 -6.43
CA LEU A 214 9.93 -9.50 -5.66
C LEU A 214 9.72 -9.75 -4.17
N VAL A 215 8.76 -10.59 -3.79
CA VAL A 215 8.49 -10.92 -2.38
C VAL A 215 9.69 -11.64 -1.75
N GLU A 216 10.27 -12.61 -2.45
CA GLU A 216 11.48 -13.32 -2.00
C GLU A 216 12.67 -12.37 -1.86
N LEU A 217 12.88 -11.46 -2.82
CA LEU A 217 13.93 -10.45 -2.75
C LEU A 217 13.74 -9.49 -1.57
N LEU A 218 12.50 -9.05 -1.32
CA LEU A 218 12.19 -8.19 -0.17
C LEU A 218 12.43 -8.93 1.15
N PHE A 219 12.09 -10.22 1.21
CA PHE A 219 12.38 -11.04 2.38
C PHE A 219 13.88 -11.18 2.61
N LEU A 220 14.65 -11.49 1.56
CA LEU A 220 16.11 -11.58 1.62
C LEU A 220 16.74 -10.28 2.12
N VAL A 221 16.33 -9.14 1.56
CA VAL A 221 16.83 -7.81 1.97
C VAL A 221 16.47 -7.48 3.42
N LEU A 222 15.35 -7.99 3.94
CA LEU A 222 14.94 -7.76 5.33
C LEU A 222 15.67 -8.66 6.34
N VAL A 223 16.21 -9.79 5.89
CA VAL A 223 16.97 -10.74 6.72
C VAL A 223 18.45 -10.35 6.82
N ILE A 224 18.98 -9.61 5.85
CA ILE A 224 20.34 -9.08 5.81
C ILE A 224 20.46 -7.82 6.67
#